data_AF-A0A940YNW7-F1
#
_entry.id   AF-A0A940YNW7-F1
#
_cell.length_a   1.000
_cell.length_b   1.000
_cell.length_c   1.000
_cell.angle_alpha   90.00
_cell.angle_beta   90.00
_cell.angle_gamma   90.00
#
_symmetry.space_group_name_H-M   'P 1'
#
loop_
_entity.id
_entity.type
_entity.pdbx_description
1 polymer ?
#
loop_
_entity_poly.entity_id
_entity_poly.type
_entity_poly.pdbx_seq_one_letter_code
_entity_poly.pdbx_strand_id
1 'polypeptide(L)'
;QHKMLKSAQAAADTFWKAGSIRKGAETLAEGTAFRYIAEQGLKASEHHEGTLVENIDLNTWIGMSVQRASDNINSRLQDGLAFLATVGSTAPFVGLFGTVWGIYHALTAIGIAGQASIDKVAGPVGEALIMTAFGLAVAVPAVMGYNWLIRRNKSVMEKVRAFSGDLHNVLLAGKK
;
A
#
# COMPACT_ATOMS: atom_id res chain seq x y z
N GLN A 1 0.26 6.47 -6.98
CA GLN A 1 0.44 7.49 -5.89
C GLN A 1 0.66 8.92 -6.39
N HIS A 2 1.47 9.20 -7.42
CA HIS A 2 1.63 10.58 -7.94
C HIS A 2 0.29 11.23 -8.33
N LYS A 3 -0.60 10.46 -8.98
CA LYS A 3 -1.99 10.86 -9.26
C LYS A 3 -2.77 11.27 -8.00
N MET A 4 -2.56 10.58 -6.87
CA MET A 4 -3.23 10.90 -5.61
C MET A 4 -2.69 12.16 -4.94
N LEU A 5 -1.37 12.38 -4.99
CA LEU A 5 -0.77 13.62 -4.46
C LEU A 5 -1.23 14.83 -5.29
N LYS A 6 -1.30 14.68 -6.61
CA LYS A 6 -1.85 15.71 -7.50
C LYS A 6 -3.34 15.96 -7.23
N SER A 7 -4.13 14.90 -6.99
CA SER A 7 -5.54 15.07 -6.61
C SER A 7 -5.71 15.70 -5.24
N ALA A 8 -4.80 15.45 -4.30
CA ALA A 8 -4.82 16.11 -2.99
C ALA A 8 -4.59 17.62 -3.12
N GLN A 9 -3.68 18.03 -4.00
CA GLN A 9 -3.45 19.43 -4.30
C GLN A 9 -4.68 20.07 -4.97
N ALA A 10 -5.28 19.39 -5.95
CA ALA A 10 -6.53 19.84 -6.57
C ALA A 10 -7.67 19.98 -5.54
N ALA A 11 -7.80 19.03 -4.61
CA ALA A 11 -8.76 19.15 -3.51
C ALA A 11 -8.48 20.36 -2.61
N ALA A 12 -7.22 20.65 -2.30
CA ALA A 12 -6.88 21.87 -1.56
C ALA A 12 -7.22 23.16 -2.34
N ASP A 13 -7.02 23.17 -3.66
CA ASP A 13 -7.05 24.39 -4.47
C ASP A 13 -8.41 24.72 -5.10
N THR A 14 -9.22 23.71 -5.47
CA THR A 14 -10.47 23.88 -6.22
C THR A 14 -11.70 23.43 -5.44
N PHE A 15 -11.63 22.31 -4.73
CA PHE A 15 -12.80 21.75 -4.02
C PHE A 15 -13.32 22.74 -2.96
N TRP A 16 -12.45 23.28 -2.12
CA TRP A 16 -12.83 24.21 -1.04
C TRP A 16 -13.28 25.59 -1.52
N LYS A 17 -12.99 25.95 -2.77
CA LYS A 17 -13.45 27.21 -3.37
C LYS A 17 -14.84 27.08 -4.02
N ALA A 18 -15.36 25.87 -4.13
CA ALA A 18 -16.68 25.65 -4.69
C ALA A 18 -17.78 26.11 -3.71
N GLY A 19 -18.87 26.66 -4.24
CA GLY A 19 -19.99 27.15 -3.42
C GLY A 19 -20.83 26.05 -2.74
N SER A 20 -20.53 24.77 -2.97
CA SER A 20 -21.13 23.65 -2.25
C SER A 20 -20.26 22.39 -2.36
N ILE A 21 -20.43 21.46 -1.42
CA ILE A 21 -19.71 20.17 -1.44
C ILE A 21 -19.99 19.37 -2.72
N ARG A 22 -21.24 19.37 -3.20
CA ARG A 22 -21.63 18.68 -4.44
C ARG A 22 -20.84 19.22 -5.64
N LYS A 23 -20.83 20.55 -5.84
CA LYS A 23 -20.04 21.19 -6.91
C LYS A 23 -18.55 20.96 -6.70
N GLY A 24 -18.07 21.01 -5.45
CA GLY A 24 -16.69 20.71 -5.12
C GLY A 24 -16.29 19.30 -5.58
N ALA A 25 -17.09 18.28 -5.27
CA ALA A 25 -16.83 16.90 -5.64
C ALA A 25 -16.76 16.71 -7.17
N GLU A 26 -17.59 17.42 -7.93
CA GLU A 26 -17.58 17.41 -9.41
C GLU A 26 -16.29 17.99 -9.99
N THR A 27 -15.63 18.94 -9.31
CA THR A 27 -14.32 19.47 -9.74
C THR A 27 -13.18 18.46 -9.60
N LEU A 28 -13.38 17.41 -8.79
CA LEU A 28 -12.39 16.37 -8.59
C LEU A 28 -12.51 15.30 -9.68
N ALA A 29 -11.36 14.80 -10.14
CA ALA A 29 -11.33 13.76 -11.15
C ALA A 29 -11.95 12.46 -10.64
N GLU A 30 -12.64 11.75 -11.53
CA GLU A 30 -13.27 10.45 -11.24
C GLU A 30 -12.25 9.41 -10.78
N GLY A 31 -12.69 8.56 -9.86
CA GLY A 31 -11.87 7.49 -9.28
C GLY A 31 -10.75 7.97 -8.36
N THR A 32 -10.70 9.26 -7.99
CA THR A 32 -9.76 9.76 -6.98
C THR A 32 -10.27 9.51 -5.57
N ALA A 33 -9.33 9.29 -4.64
CA ALA A 33 -9.63 9.08 -3.22
C ALA A 33 -10.44 10.24 -2.61
N PHE A 34 -10.08 11.48 -2.95
CA PHE A 34 -10.73 12.69 -2.44
C PHE A 34 -12.17 12.83 -2.95
N ARG A 35 -12.41 12.55 -4.25
CA ARG A 35 -13.77 12.53 -4.80
C ARG A 35 -14.63 11.45 -4.15
N TYR A 36 -14.07 10.25 -4.00
CA TYR A 36 -14.77 9.16 -3.34
C TYR A 36 -15.19 9.53 -1.91
N ILE A 37 -14.30 10.13 -1.11
CA ILE A 37 -14.63 10.58 0.25
C ILE A 37 -15.73 11.66 0.23
N ALA A 38 -15.63 12.65 -0.65
CA ALA A 38 -16.63 13.71 -0.80
C ALA A 38 -18.01 13.14 -1.14
N GLU A 39 -18.08 12.21 -2.09
CA GLU A 39 -19.31 11.54 -2.49
C GLU A 39 -19.90 10.67 -1.35
N GLN A 40 -19.07 9.96 -0.59
CA GLN A 40 -19.54 9.17 0.55
C GLN A 40 -20.09 10.06 1.68
N GLY A 41 -19.41 11.18 1.98
CA GLY A 41 -19.90 12.15 2.96
C GLY A 41 -21.22 12.80 2.53
N LEU A 42 -21.34 13.17 1.25
CA LEU A 42 -22.57 13.73 0.70
C LEU A 42 -23.74 12.72 0.77
N LYS A 43 -23.50 11.48 0.32
CA LYS A 43 -24.50 10.40 0.41
C LYS A 43 -24.94 10.16 1.85
N ALA A 44 -24.01 10.17 2.81
CA ALA A 44 -24.32 10.00 4.22
C ALA A 44 -25.19 11.13 4.80
N SER A 45 -24.97 12.37 4.35
CA SER A 45 -25.77 13.53 4.77
C SER A 45 -27.20 13.52 4.17
N GLU A 46 -27.35 13.00 2.94
CA GLU A 46 -28.61 12.92 2.21
C GLU A 46 -29.48 11.70 2.61
N HIS A 47 -28.85 10.55 2.91
CA HIS A 47 -29.55 9.27 3.17
C HIS A 47 -29.58 8.88 4.65
N HIS A 48 -29.67 9.87 5.54
CA HIS A 48 -29.79 9.61 6.98
C HIS A 48 -31.25 9.40 7.42
N GLU A 49 -32.17 10.24 6.91
CA GLU A 49 -33.59 10.22 7.25
C GLU A 49 -34.34 9.05 6.59
N GLY A 50 -35.28 8.42 7.31
CA GLY A 50 -36.14 7.36 6.78
C GLY A 50 -35.47 5.99 6.65
N THR A 51 -34.36 5.76 7.37
CA THR A 51 -33.59 4.51 7.32
C THR A 51 -33.28 3.97 8.72
N LEU A 52 -32.79 2.73 8.81
CA LEU A 52 -32.38 2.14 10.09
C LEU A 52 -31.30 2.95 10.83
N VAL A 53 -30.54 3.79 10.11
CA VAL A 53 -29.46 4.61 10.67
C VAL A 53 -29.93 5.96 11.20
N GLU A 54 -31.23 6.30 11.05
CA GLU A 54 -31.83 7.52 11.58
C GLU A 54 -31.71 7.63 13.10
N ASN A 55 -31.71 6.48 13.80
CA ASN A 55 -31.52 6.42 15.26
C ASN A 55 -30.09 6.81 15.71
N ILE A 56 -29.14 6.93 14.78
CA ILE A 56 -27.78 7.36 15.05
C ILE A 56 -27.74 8.88 14.82
N ASP A 57 -27.15 9.63 15.75
CA ASP A 57 -26.93 11.07 15.56
C ASP A 57 -26.22 11.38 14.23
N LEU A 58 -26.67 12.43 13.52
CA LEU A 58 -26.18 12.75 12.17
C LEU A 58 -24.68 13.06 12.15
N ASN A 59 -24.16 13.74 13.18
CA ASN A 59 -22.72 13.98 13.33
C ASN A 59 -21.99 12.62 13.38
N THR A 60 -22.42 11.74 14.28
CA THR A 60 -21.85 10.41 14.42
C THR A 60 -21.90 9.62 13.11
N TRP A 61 -23.04 9.63 12.42
CA TRP A 61 -23.26 8.91 11.16
C TRP A 61 -22.35 9.39 10.03
N ILE A 62 -22.24 10.70 9.82
CA ILE A 62 -21.35 11.28 8.79
C ILE A 62 -19.90 10.98 9.13
N GLY A 63 -19.51 11.17 10.41
CA GLY A 63 -18.16 10.88 10.88
C GLY A 63 -17.74 9.44 10.60
N MET A 64 -18.59 8.47 10.96
CA MET A 64 -18.36 7.06 10.67
C MET A 64 -18.29 6.77 9.16
N SER A 65 -19.14 7.40 8.35
CA SER A 65 -19.18 7.17 6.90
C SER A 65 -17.92 7.66 6.20
N VAL A 66 -17.45 8.86 6.54
CA VAL A 66 -16.20 9.44 6.03
C VAL A 66 -15.00 8.64 6.53
N GLN A 67 -15.00 8.20 7.80
CA GLN A 67 -13.95 7.35 8.35
C GLN A 67 -13.86 6.01 7.61
N ARG A 68 -14.98 5.33 7.38
CA ARG A 68 -15.02 4.10 6.56
C ARG A 68 -14.48 4.32 5.16
N ALA A 69 -14.81 5.46 4.53
CA ALA A 69 -14.28 5.79 3.21
C ALA A 69 -12.74 5.96 3.22
N SER A 70 -12.21 6.62 4.25
CA SER A 70 -10.76 6.75 4.47
C SER A 70 -10.07 5.42 4.73
N ASP A 71 -10.68 4.54 5.51
CA ASP A 71 -10.13 3.22 5.81
C ASP A 71 -10.11 2.32 4.56
N ASN A 72 -11.14 2.39 3.72
CA ASN A 72 -11.13 1.70 2.42
C ASN A 72 -10.00 2.20 1.52
N ILE A 73 -9.71 3.50 1.51
CA ILE A 73 -8.57 4.05 0.77
C ILE A 73 -7.26 3.53 1.37
N ASN A 74 -7.12 3.51 2.69
CA ASN A 74 -5.94 2.98 3.36
C ASN A 74 -5.69 1.52 2.98
N SER A 75 -6.73 0.67 3.01
CA SER A 75 -6.64 -0.74 2.60
C SER A 75 -6.11 -0.87 1.17
N ARG A 76 -6.65 -0.10 0.22
CA ARG A 76 -6.17 -0.10 -1.17
C ARG A 76 -4.74 0.39 -1.33
N LEU A 77 -4.23 1.20 -0.40
CA LEU A 77 -2.82 1.60 -0.42
C LEU A 77 -1.88 0.52 0.12
N GLN A 78 -2.40 -0.43 0.90
CA GLN A 78 -1.66 -1.60 1.36
C GLN A 78 -1.50 -2.67 0.27
N ASP A 79 -2.27 -2.58 -0.81
CA ASP A 79 -2.18 -3.51 -1.94
C ASP A 79 -0.73 -3.57 -2.48
N GLY A 80 -0.20 -4.78 -2.62
CA GLY A 80 1.15 -5.03 -3.11
C GLY A 80 2.27 -4.86 -2.07
N LEU A 81 2.04 -4.20 -0.93
CA LEU A 81 3.03 -4.13 0.16
C LEU A 81 3.31 -5.52 0.75
N ALA A 82 2.26 -6.33 0.91
CA ALA A 82 2.40 -7.70 1.40
C ALA A 82 3.32 -8.52 0.49
N PHE A 83 3.17 -8.38 -0.84
CA PHE A 83 4.04 -9.06 -1.80
C PHE A 83 5.51 -8.63 -1.67
N LEU A 84 5.77 -7.32 -1.61
CA LEU A 84 7.14 -6.81 -1.43
C LEU A 84 7.76 -7.27 -0.10
N ALA A 85 6.96 -7.29 0.98
CA ALA A 85 7.40 -7.79 2.28
C ALA A 85 7.75 -9.28 2.21
N THR A 86 6.90 -10.10 1.60
CA THR A 86 7.13 -11.53 1.41
C THR A 86 8.35 -11.79 0.53
N VAL A 87 8.49 -11.13 -0.60
CA VAL A 87 9.67 -11.29 -1.47
C VAL A 87 10.94 -10.87 -0.75
N GLY A 88 10.91 -9.71 -0.09
CA GLY A 88 12.06 -9.19 0.68
C GLY A 88 12.50 -10.12 1.81
N SER A 89 11.57 -10.79 2.48
CA SER A 89 11.89 -11.71 3.59
C SER A 89 12.24 -13.13 3.13
N THR A 90 11.67 -13.60 2.02
CA THR A 90 11.86 -14.99 1.56
C THR A 90 12.99 -15.17 0.55
N ALA A 91 13.29 -14.18 -0.29
CA ALA A 91 14.31 -14.27 -1.33
C ALA A 91 15.72 -14.68 -0.81
N PRO A 92 16.20 -14.23 0.37
CA PRO A 92 17.48 -14.68 0.90
C PRO A 92 17.50 -16.19 1.19
N PHE A 93 16.38 -16.73 1.69
CA PHE A 93 16.26 -18.17 1.98
C PHE A 93 16.21 -19.00 0.70
N VAL A 94 15.62 -18.48 -0.38
CA VAL A 94 15.70 -19.14 -1.70
C VAL A 94 17.15 -19.22 -2.20
N GLY A 95 17.94 -18.15 -2.02
CA GLY A 95 19.36 -18.15 -2.35
C GLY A 95 20.18 -19.13 -1.50
N LEU A 96 19.94 -19.15 -0.19
CA LEU A 96 20.55 -20.11 0.74
C LEU A 96 20.19 -21.56 0.38
N PHE A 97 18.93 -21.82 0.05
CA PHE A 97 18.51 -23.15 -0.43
C PHE A 97 19.30 -23.56 -1.68
N GLY A 98 19.49 -22.64 -2.63
CA GLY A 98 20.32 -22.85 -3.81
C GLY A 98 21.76 -23.23 -3.47
N THR A 99 22.38 -22.55 -2.48
CA THR A 99 23.73 -22.93 -2.01
C THR A 99 23.78 -24.33 -1.42
N VAL A 100 22.80 -24.69 -0.58
CA VAL A 100 22.76 -26.00 0.08
C VAL A 100 22.60 -27.11 -0.96
N TRP A 101 21.71 -26.90 -1.93
CA TRP A 101 21.51 -27.85 -3.03
C TRP A 101 22.76 -28.00 -3.90
N GLY A 102 23.40 -26.89 -4.28
CA GLY A 102 24.61 -26.92 -5.09
C GLY A 102 25.78 -27.65 -4.42
N ILE A 103 26.01 -27.35 -3.13
CA ILE A 103 27.05 -28.02 -2.33
C ILE A 103 26.73 -29.51 -2.15
N TYR A 104 25.47 -29.85 -1.87
CA TYR A 104 25.04 -31.25 -1.77
C TYR A 104 25.37 -32.02 -3.04
N HIS A 105 24.99 -31.48 -4.21
CA HIS A 105 25.21 -32.14 -5.48
C HIS A 105 26.71 -32.30 -5.81
N ALA A 106 27.51 -31.27 -5.50
CA ALA A 106 28.97 -31.32 -5.65
C ALA A 106 29.59 -32.44 -4.80
N LEU A 107 29.23 -32.52 -3.52
CA LEU A 107 29.74 -33.53 -2.60
C LEU A 107 29.30 -34.95 -3.00
N THR A 108 28.07 -35.13 -3.47
CA THR A 108 27.60 -36.43 -4.00
C THR A 108 28.42 -36.87 -5.21
N ALA A 109 28.69 -35.97 -6.17
CA ALA A 109 29.49 -36.29 -7.34
C ALA A 109 30.93 -36.69 -6.99
N ILE A 110 31.55 -35.99 -6.03
CA ILE A 110 32.88 -36.33 -5.51
C ILE A 110 32.88 -37.69 -4.80
N GLY A 111 31.84 -37.96 -3.99
CA GLY A 111 31.68 -39.23 -3.29
C GLY A 111 31.58 -40.42 -4.26
N ILE A 112 30.86 -40.26 -5.37
CA ILE A 112 30.76 -41.29 -6.42
C ILE A 112 32.09 -41.46 -7.17
N ALA A 113 32.80 -40.37 -7.46
CA ALA A 113 34.07 -40.40 -8.19
C ALA A 113 35.23 -41.02 -7.37
N GLY A 114 35.10 -41.12 -6.05
CA GLY A 114 36.08 -41.74 -5.16
C GLY A 114 37.41 -40.97 -5.00
N GLN A 115 37.57 -39.82 -5.67
CA GLN A 115 38.71 -38.93 -5.53
C GLN A 115 38.24 -37.53 -5.12
N ALA A 116 38.55 -37.14 -3.89
CA ALA A 116 38.37 -35.77 -3.42
C ALA A 116 39.66 -34.98 -3.71
N SER A 117 39.62 -34.07 -4.69
CA SER A 117 40.64 -33.03 -4.87
C SER A 117 40.01 -31.64 -4.74
N ILE A 118 40.76 -30.68 -4.21
CA ILE A 118 40.30 -29.29 -4.06
C ILE A 118 39.86 -28.71 -5.40
N ASP A 119 40.57 -29.03 -6.49
CA ASP A 119 40.24 -28.57 -7.84
C ASP A 119 38.85 -29.05 -8.31
N LYS A 120 38.40 -30.22 -7.83
CA LYS A 120 37.06 -30.77 -8.12
C LYS A 120 35.95 -30.17 -7.26
N VAL A 121 36.30 -29.59 -6.10
CA VAL A 121 35.34 -28.98 -5.16
C VAL A 121 35.16 -27.48 -5.46
N ALA A 122 36.24 -26.78 -5.83
CA ALA A 122 36.27 -25.31 -5.88
C ALA A 122 35.28 -24.72 -6.90
N GLY A 123 35.13 -25.33 -8.08
CA GLY A 123 34.19 -24.86 -9.11
C GLY A 123 32.73 -24.91 -8.66
N PRO A 124 32.17 -26.10 -8.33
CA PRO A 124 30.79 -26.23 -7.90
C PRO A 124 30.43 -25.43 -6.64
N VAL A 125 31.37 -25.29 -5.69
CA VAL A 125 31.17 -24.46 -4.50
C VAL A 125 31.11 -22.97 -4.86
N GLY A 126 31.95 -22.51 -5.80
CA GLY A 126 31.88 -21.14 -6.33
C GLY A 126 30.54 -20.83 -6.99
N GLU A 127 30.01 -21.76 -7.81
CA GLU A 127 28.69 -21.62 -8.44
C GLU A 127 27.56 -21.58 -7.41
N ALA A 128 27.65 -22.38 -6.35
CA ALA A 128 26.69 -22.35 -5.26
C ALA A 128 26.61 -20.97 -4.60
N LEU A 129 27.74 -20.31 -4.34
CA LEU A 129 27.78 -18.97 -3.71
C LEU A 129 27.06 -17.89 -4.51
N ILE A 130 27.03 -18.01 -5.84
CA ILE A 130 26.29 -17.09 -6.72
C ILE A 130 24.79 -17.14 -6.43
N MET A 131 24.24 -18.28 -6.00
CA MET A 131 22.82 -18.41 -5.64
C MET A 131 22.42 -17.51 -4.47
N THR A 132 23.27 -17.40 -3.45
CA THR A 132 23.03 -16.47 -2.32
C THR A 132 23.11 -15.03 -2.79
N ALA A 133 24.06 -14.70 -3.68
CA ALA A 133 24.15 -13.36 -4.24
C ALA A 133 22.88 -12.97 -5.00
N PHE A 134 22.27 -13.89 -5.75
CA PHE A 134 20.98 -13.65 -6.39
C PHE A 134 19.83 -13.46 -5.39
N GLY A 135 19.78 -14.27 -4.32
CA GLY A 135 18.79 -14.11 -3.26
C GLY A 135 18.83 -12.70 -2.63
N LEU A 136 20.04 -12.18 -2.38
CA LEU A 136 20.24 -10.82 -1.89
C LEU A 136 19.93 -9.75 -2.94
N ALA A 137 20.30 -9.98 -4.19
CA ALA A 137 20.03 -9.06 -5.30
C ALA A 137 18.53 -8.85 -5.53
N VAL A 138 17.69 -9.84 -5.22
CA VAL A 138 16.22 -9.74 -5.24
C VAL A 138 15.68 -9.13 -3.95
N ALA A 139 16.20 -9.55 -2.79
CA ALA A 139 15.70 -9.12 -1.48
C ALA A 139 15.90 -7.62 -1.22
N VAL A 140 17.08 -7.09 -1.53
CA VAL A 140 17.44 -5.70 -1.21
C VAL A 140 16.52 -4.69 -1.92
N PRO A 141 16.30 -4.75 -3.24
CA PRO A 141 15.36 -3.86 -3.91
C PRO A 141 13.92 -4.01 -3.41
N ALA A 142 13.48 -5.23 -3.09
CA ALA A 142 12.14 -5.47 -2.56
C ALA A 142 11.91 -4.77 -1.21
N VAL A 143 12.86 -4.88 -0.28
CA VAL A 143 12.80 -4.21 1.03
C VAL A 143 12.89 -2.68 0.89
N MET A 144 13.75 -2.19 -0.01
CA MET A 144 13.83 -0.75 -0.31
C MET A 144 12.50 -0.21 -0.86
N GLY A 145 11.89 -0.93 -1.81
CA GLY A 145 10.59 -0.58 -2.38
C GLY A 145 9.48 -0.58 -1.34
N TYR A 146 9.44 -1.60 -0.47
CA TYR A 146 8.50 -1.69 0.65
C TYR A 146 8.58 -0.47 1.57
N ASN A 147 9.78 -0.14 2.05
CA ASN A 147 10.00 1.01 2.95
C ASN A 147 9.63 2.34 2.29
N TRP A 148 9.99 2.50 1.01
CA TRP A 148 9.65 3.70 0.24
C TRP A 148 8.13 3.87 0.08
N LEU A 149 7.42 2.79 -0.25
CA LEU A 149 5.98 2.82 -0.49
C LEU A 149 5.19 3.06 0.80
N ILE A 150 5.62 2.49 1.93
CA ILE A 150 5.05 2.77 3.26
C ILE A 150 5.18 4.25 3.62
N ARG A 151 6.37 4.84 3.46
CA ARG A 151 6.59 6.25 3.77
C ARG A 151 5.68 7.15 2.94
N ARG A 152 5.48 6.83 1.66
CA ARG A 152 4.54 7.56 0.80
C ARG A 152 3.08 7.35 1.18
N ASN A 153 2.68 6.13 1.52
CA ASN A 153 1.32 5.84 1.97
C ASN A 153 0.97 6.67 3.20
N LYS A 154 1.90 6.78 4.17
CA LYS A 154 1.72 7.63 5.35
C LYS A 154 1.43 9.08 4.97
N SER A 155 2.23 9.68 4.10
CA SER A 155 2.05 11.07 3.65
C SER A 155 0.73 11.30 2.91
N VAL A 156 0.28 10.33 2.10
CA VAL A 156 -1.04 10.44 1.45
C VAL A 156 -2.16 10.32 2.48
N MET A 157 -2.05 9.37 3.41
CA MET A 157 -3.07 9.17 4.44
C MET A 157 -3.22 10.37 5.37
N GLU A 158 -2.14 11.10 5.66
CA GLU A 158 -2.20 12.38 6.37
C GLU A 158 -3.09 13.39 5.63
N LYS A 159 -2.93 13.53 4.30
CA LYS A 159 -3.75 14.42 3.47
C LYS A 159 -5.21 13.95 3.38
N VAL A 160 -5.44 12.65 3.29
CA VAL A 160 -6.78 12.04 3.28
C VAL A 160 -7.51 12.31 4.59
N ARG A 161 -6.82 12.15 5.74
CA ARG A 161 -7.39 12.41 7.07
C ARG A 161 -7.71 13.88 7.27
N ALA A 162 -6.82 14.79 6.86
CA ALA A 162 -7.07 16.22 6.91
C ALA A 162 -8.33 16.60 6.11
N PHE A 163 -8.39 16.17 4.84
CA PHE A 163 -9.56 16.41 3.99
C PHE A 163 -10.86 15.84 4.58
N SER A 164 -10.78 14.64 5.15
CA SER A 164 -11.93 13.97 5.79
C SER A 164 -12.46 14.74 7.00
N GLY A 165 -11.57 15.24 7.86
CA GLY A 165 -11.94 16.07 9.00
C GLY A 165 -12.59 17.39 8.58
N ASP A 166 -11.99 18.07 7.61
CA ASP A 166 -12.54 19.32 7.07
C ASP A 166 -13.91 19.09 6.43
N LEU A 167 -14.07 18.01 5.67
CA LEU A 167 -15.32 17.66 4.99
C LEU A 167 -16.43 17.39 6.01
N HIS A 168 -16.12 16.63 7.06
CA HIS A 168 -17.06 16.35 8.14
C HIS A 168 -17.55 17.64 8.80
N ASN A 169 -16.64 18.57 9.10
CA ASN A 169 -16.99 19.86 9.70
C ASN A 169 -17.90 20.70 8.79
N VAL A 170 -17.60 20.77 7.49
CA VAL A 170 -18.41 21.56 6.54
C VAL A 170 -19.78 20.93 6.31
N LEU A 171 -19.89 19.60 6.23
CA LEU A 171 -21.18 18.91 6.09
C LEU A 171 -22.14 19.20 7.24
N LEU A 172 -21.60 19.37 8.45
CA LEU A 172 -22.39 19.69 9.64
C LEU A 172 -22.71 21.19 9.74
N ALA A 173 -21.78 22.06 9.34
CA ALA A 173 -22.00 23.50 9.32
C ALA A 173 -23.08 23.93 8.32
N GLY A 174 -23.21 23.22 7.20
CA GLY A 174 -24.18 23.54 6.13
C GLY A 174 -25.65 23.18 6.41
N LYS A 175 -25.96 22.56 7.56
CA LYS A 175 -27.35 22.21 7.97
C LYS A 175 -27.92 23.14 9.06
N LYS A 176 -27.34 24.33 9.28
CA LYS A 176 -27.92 25.38 10.13
C LYS A 176 -28.76 26.37 9.34
#